data_AF-X0S9E4-F1
#
_entry.id   AF-X0S9E4-F1
#
_cell.length_a   1.000
_cell.length_b   1.000
_cell.length_c   1.000
_cell.angle_alpha   90.00
_cell.angle_beta   90.00
_cell.angle_gamma   90.00
#
_symmetry.space_group_name_H-M   'P 1'
#
loop_
_entity.id
_entity.type
_entity.pdbx_description
1 polymer ?
#
loop_
_entity_poly.entity_id
_entity_poly.type
_entity_poly.pdbx_seq_one_letter_code
_entity_poly.pdbx_strand_id
1 'polypeptide(L)'
;VTPEGYLEGFRSLRDRSPDLRFDAFARGVEWRDRLRGHWPVERMEWFARGFIKLHEREGRVLLSDLRMGQEPYYTFTFPVAQRQGAGLARIERPPLMGQRPDVERALPWLWRRMWGEEVAPPR
;
A
#
# COMPACT_ATOMS: atom_id res chain seq x y z
N VAL A 1 10.32 -6.34 -2.29
CA VAL A 1 9.99 -5.85 -0.93
C VAL A 1 11.20 -6.08 -0.04
N THR A 2 11.61 -5.09 0.73
CA THR A 2 12.64 -5.18 1.79
C THR A 2 11.96 -4.97 3.15
N PRO A 3 12.62 -5.23 4.29
CA PRO A 3 12.04 -4.94 5.60
C PRO A 3 11.58 -3.48 5.76
N GLU A 4 12.27 -2.53 5.14
CA GLU A 4 12.05 -1.08 5.27
C GLU A 4 11.06 -0.53 4.24
N GLY A 5 11.02 -1.12 3.05
CA GLY A 5 10.35 -0.53 1.90
C GLY A 5 9.89 -1.52 0.83
N TYR A 6 9.24 -1.01 -0.20
CA TYR A 6 8.92 -1.75 -1.41
C TYR A 6 9.13 -0.87 -2.64
N LEU A 7 9.27 -1.53 -3.77
CA LEU A 7 9.39 -0.91 -5.07
C LEU A 7 8.11 -1.22 -5.86
N GLU A 8 7.58 -0.22 -6.55
CA GLU A 8 6.47 -0.36 -7.48
C GLU A 8 6.91 0.12 -8.85
N GLY A 9 6.52 -0.59 -9.91
CA GLY A 9 6.83 -0.23 -11.28
C GLY A 9 5.78 -0.76 -12.23
N PHE A 10 5.58 -0.06 -13.34
CA PHE A 10 4.58 -0.39 -14.35
C PHE A 10 5.24 -0.68 -15.69
N ARG A 11 5.02 -1.88 -16.22
CA ARG A 11 5.54 -2.33 -17.51
C ARG A 11 4.40 -2.54 -18.51
N SER A 12 4.62 -2.14 -19.75
CA SER A 12 3.77 -2.51 -20.89
C SER A 12 4.49 -3.51 -21.78
N LEU A 13 3.72 -4.37 -22.43
CA LEU A 13 4.22 -5.25 -23.49
C LEU A 13 4.72 -4.47 -24.72
N ARG A 14 4.37 -3.18 -24.84
CA ARG A 14 4.82 -2.29 -25.93
C ARG A 14 6.03 -1.43 -25.56
N ASP A 15 6.61 -1.61 -24.37
CA ASP A 15 7.81 -0.88 -23.99
C ASP A 15 8.98 -1.25 -24.92
N ARG A 16 9.74 -0.24 -25.33
CA ARG A 16 10.89 -0.42 -26.23
C ARG A 16 12.11 -1.00 -25.52
N SER A 17 12.23 -0.73 -24.21
CA SER A 17 13.30 -1.24 -23.36
C SER A 17 12.76 -2.30 -22.40
N PRO A 18 13.56 -3.34 -22.05
CA PRO A 18 13.25 -4.22 -20.93
C PRO A 18 13.40 -3.53 -19.55
N ASP A 19 14.01 -2.34 -19.49
CA ASP A 19 14.28 -1.65 -18.23
C ASP A 19 12.99 -1.24 -17.53
N LEU A 20 12.85 -1.61 -16.26
CA LEU A 20 11.72 -1.22 -15.43
C LEU A 20 12.13 -0.10 -14.48
N ARG A 21 11.39 1.01 -14.55
CA ARG A 21 11.52 2.13 -13.60
C ARG A 21 10.69 1.82 -12.37
N PHE A 22 11.31 2.01 -11.20
CA PHE A 22 10.69 1.77 -9.91
C PHE A 22 10.59 3.04 -9.10
N ASP A 23 9.46 3.22 -8.44
CA ASP A 23 9.29 4.15 -7.32
C ASP A 23 9.45 3.38 -6.00
N ALA A 24 10.11 4.01 -5.04
CA ALA A 24 10.37 3.42 -3.73
C ALA A 24 9.43 4.01 -2.67
N PHE A 25 8.86 3.14 -1.84
CA PHE A 25 7.91 3.51 -0.80
C PHE A 25 8.26 2.87 0.54
N ALA A 26 8.03 3.62 1.62
CA ALA A 26 8.20 3.14 2.99
C ALA A 26 7.09 2.18 3.41
N ARG A 27 7.42 1.21 4.25
CA ARG A 27 6.48 0.18 4.76
C ARG A 27 5.98 0.42 6.18
N GLY A 28 6.35 1.55 6.78
CA GLY A 28 6.00 1.96 8.14
C GLY A 28 6.61 1.05 9.20
N VAL A 29 7.94 0.94 9.21
CA VAL A 29 8.67 0.14 10.20
C VAL A 29 8.34 0.60 11.62
N GLU A 30 8.19 1.92 11.82
CA GLU A 30 7.84 2.49 13.12
C GLU A 30 6.49 1.99 13.65
N TRP A 31 5.53 1.73 12.74
CA TRP A 31 4.21 1.20 13.11
C TRP A 31 4.26 -0.29 13.39
N ARG A 32 5.12 -1.05 12.69
CA ARG A 32 5.34 -2.48 13.00
C ARG A 32 5.84 -2.65 14.42
N ASP A 33 6.81 -1.84 14.81
CA ASP A 33 7.39 -1.91 16.15
C ASP A 33 6.36 -1.56 17.22
N ARG A 34 5.58 -0.50 17.01
CA ARG A 34 4.51 -0.08 17.94
C ARG A 34 3.36 -1.07 18.04
N LEU A 35 3.07 -1.81 16.96
CA LEU A 35 1.99 -2.78 16.88
C LEU A 35 2.45 -4.23 17.01
N ARG A 36 3.68 -4.47 17.46
CA ARG A 36 4.18 -5.80 17.79
C ARG A 36 3.25 -6.50 18.80
N GLY A 37 2.95 -7.77 18.58
CA GLY A 37 1.99 -8.52 19.39
C GLY A 37 0.52 -8.18 19.12
N HIS A 38 0.19 -7.35 18.13
CA HIS A 38 -1.20 -7.10 17.73
C HIS A 38 -1.65 -8.15 16.71
N TRP A 39 -2.56 -9.03 17.11
CA TRP A 39 -2.96 -10.20 16.33
C TRP A 39 -3.34 -9.91 14.87
N PRO A 40 -4.20 -8.92 14.55
CA PRO A 40 -4.52 -8.59 13.15
C PRO A 40 -3.31 -8.24 12.29
N VAL A 41 -2.27 -7.61 12.87
CA VAL A 41 -1.05 -7.23 12.14
C VAL A 41 -0.20 -8.46 11.88
N GLU A 42 0.06 -9.27 12.91
CA GLU A 42 0.87 -10.49 12.79
C GLU A 42 0.21 -11.51 11.87
N ARG A 43 -1.13 -11.62 11.93
CA ARG A 43 -1.89 -12.50 11.04
C ARG A 43 -1.76 -12.08 9.58
N MET A 44 -1.79 -10.78 9.30
CA MET A 44 -1.61 -10.26 7.95
C MET A 44 -0.15 -10.35 7.47
N GLU A 45 0.84 -10.12 8.33
CA GLU A 45 2.26 -10.39 8.02
C GLU A 45 2.44 -11.83 7.52
N TRP A 46 1.87 -12.81 8.24
CA TRP A 46 1.91 -14.22 7.85
C TRP A 46 1.15 -14.48 6.54
N PHE A 47 -0.10 -14.00 6.43
CA PHE A 47 -0.97 -14.29 5.28
C PHE A 47 -0.46 -13.67 3.98
N ALA A 48 -0.02 -12.41 4.03
CA ALA A 48 0.53 -11.70 2.89
C ALA A 48 2.00 -12.03 2.64
N ARG A 49 2.62 -12.92 3.44
CA ARG A 49 4.05 -13.24 3.42
C ARG A 49 4.93 -11.98 3.44
N GLY A 50 4.58 -11.04 4.30
CA GLY A 50 5.26 -9.75 4.41
C GLY A 50 4.89 -8.74 3.33
N PHE A 51 4.00 -9.00 2.38
CA PHE A 51 3.53 -7.95 1.45
C PHE A 51 2.49 -7.02 2.08
N ILE A 52 2.87 -6.35 3.17
CA ILE A 52 2.04 -5.36 3.84
C ILE A 52 2.75 -4.01 3.98
N LYS A 53 1.97 -2.95 4.12
CA LYS A 53 2.40 -1.60 4.50
C LYS A 53 1.58 -1.14 5.70
N LEU A 54 2.24 -0.55 6.69
CA LEU A 54 1.58 0.21 7.74
C LEU A 54 1.84 1.70 7.51
N HIS A 55 0.84 2.54 7.69
CA HIS A 55 1.01 3.99 7.63
C HIS A 55 -0.08 4.68 8.42
N GLU A 56 0.18 5.90 8.90
CA GLU A 56 -0.83 6.71 9.55
C GLU A 56 -1.53 7.62 8.54
N ARG A 57 -2.87 7.66 8.60
CA ARG A 57 -3.69 8.62 7.88
C ARG A 57 -4.88 9.00 8.73
N GLU A 58 -5.13 10.31 8.86
CA GLU A 58 -6.31 10.85 9.58
C GLU A 58 -6.46 10.27 11.00
N GLY A 59 -5.33 10.13 11.71
CA GLY A 59 -5.29 9.59 13.08
C GLY A 59 -5.51 8.07 13.18
N ARG A 60 -5.56 7.34 12.07
CA ARG A 60 -5.66 5.87 12.02
C ARG A 60 -4.39 5.26 11.45
N VAL A 61 -3.92 4.18 12.06
CA VAL A 61 -2.87 3.34 11.49
C VAL A 61 -3.53 2.31 10.59
N LEU A 62 -3.26 2.43 9.30
CA LEU A 62 -3.80 1.60 8.24
C LEU A 62 -2.79 0.50 7.88
N LEU A 63 -3.26 -0.75 7.87
CA LEU A 63 -2.57 -1.90 7.31
C LEU A 63 -3.11 -2.17 5.92
N SER A 64 -2.26 -2.08 4.91
CA SER A 64 -2.60 -2.36 3.51
C SER A 64 -1.89 -3.61 3.01
N ASP A 65 -2.60 -4.49 2.31
CA ASP A 65 -2.02 -5.59 1.52
C ASP A 65 -1.48 -5.05 0.20
N LEU A 66 -0.19 -5.22 -0.05
CA LEU A 66 0.52 -4.68 -1.21
C LEU A 66 0.32 -5.51 -2.48
N ARG A 67 -0.33 -6.68 -2.40
CA ARG A 67 -0.51 -7.56 -3.57
C ARG A 67 -1.65 -7.11 -4.48
N MET A 68 -2.53 -6.22 -4.00
CA MET A 68 -3.68 -5.75 -4.76
C MET A 68 -3.91 -4.24 -4.59
N GLY A 69 -3.79 -3.53 -5.70
CA GLY A 69 -3.84 -2.08 -5.77
C GLY A 69 -2.49 -1.51 -6.21
N GLN A 70 -2.33 -0.21 -6.02
CA GLN A 70 -1.09 0.52 -6.29
C GLN A 70 -0.99 1.71 -5.34
N GLU A 71 0.20 2.24 -5.10
CA GLU A 71 0.35 3.39 -4.21
C GLU A 71 -0.43 4.63 -4.73
N PRO A 72 -1.22 5.34 -3.90
CA PRO A 72 -1.53 5.11 -2.47
C PRO A 72 -2.86 4.36 -2.20
N TYR A 73 -3.47 3.74 -3.21
CA TYR A 73 -4.80 3.13 -3.16
C TYR A 73 -4.75 1.59 -3.20
N TYR A 74 -4.94 0.95 -2.03
CA TYR A 74 -4.96 -0.51 -1.90
C TYR A 74 -6.36 -1.07 -1.66
N THR A 75 -6.69 -2.17 -2.33
CA THR A 75 -8.02 -2.79 -2.24
C THR A 75 -8.31 -3.34 -0.85
N PHE A 76 -7.30 -3.92 -0.19
CA PHE A 76 -7.41 -4.45 1.16
C PHE A 76 -6.62 -3.58 2.13
N THR A 77 -7.32 -2.62 2.74
CA THR A 77 -6.77 -1.75 3.78
C THR A 77 -7.62 -1.85 5.03
N PHE A 78 -6.99 -1.94 6.19
CA PHE A 78 -7.63 -2.19 7.48
C PHE A 78 -7.11 -1.18 8.52
N PRO A 79 -7.97 -0.43 9.22
CA PRO A 79 -7.52 0.41 10.33
C PRO A 79 -7.24 -0.49 11.54
N VAL A 80 -5.96 -0.76 11.81
CA VAL A 80 -5.53 -1.68 12.87
C VAL A 80 -5.31 -0.97 14.21
N ALA A 81 -5.19 0.35 14.19
CA ALA A 81 -5.13 1.16 15.39
C ALA A 81 -5.61 2.59 15.10
N GLN A 82 -5.94 3.34 16.14
CA GLN A 82 -6.32 4.75 16.04
C GLN A 82 -5.71 5.54 17.20
N ARG A 83 -5.42 6.82 16.96
CA ARG A 83 -4.98 7.72 18.04
C ARG A 83 -6.08 7.87 19.08
N GLN A 84 -5.68 7.81 20.34
CA GLN A 84 -6.55 8.04 21.49
C GLN A 84 -5.80 8.90 22.51
N GLY A 85 -6.11 10.20 22.55
CA GLY A 85 -5.34 11.17 23.34
C GLY A 85 -3.86 11.20 22.90
N ALA A 86 -2.94 11.05 23.86
CA ALA A 86 -1.51 10.93 23.58
C ALA A 86 -1.08 9.51 23.17
N GLY A 87 -1.99 8.53 23.22
CA GLY A 87 -1.72 7.12 22.98
C GLY A 87 -2.29 6.58 21.67
N LEU A 88 -2.19 5.25 21.53
CA LEU A 88 -2.68 4.49 20.38
C LEU A 88 -3.59 3.36 20.88
N ALA A 89 -4.84 3.36 20.45
CA ALA A 89 -5.80 2.30 20.73
C ALA A 89 -5.77 1.25 19.60
N ARG A 90 -5.55 -0.01 19.96
CA ARG A 90 -5.56 -1.16 19.05
C ARG A 90 -6.99 -1.52 18.64
N ILE A 91 -7.18 -1.90 17.37
CA ILE A 91 -8.48 -2.32 16.83
C ILE A 91 -8.43 -3.83 16.57
N GLU A 92 -9.04 -4.60 17.47
CA GLU A 92 -8.97 -6.07 17.48
C GLU A 92 -9.68 -6.72 16.27
N ARG A 93 -10.73 -6.08 15.74
CA ARG A 93 -11.50 -6.53 14.58
C ARG A 93 -11.61 -5.41 13.55
N PRO A 94 -10.52 -5.15 12.80
CA PRO A 94 -10.49 -4.01 11.91
C PRO A 94 -11.40 -4.26 10.69
N PRO A 95 -12.32 -3.33 10.35
CA PRO A 95 -13.16 -3.46 9.17
C PRO A 95 -12.35 -3.28 7.89
N LEU A 96 -12.82 -3.85 6.78
CA LEU A 96 -12.26 -3.57 5.46
C LEU A 96 -12.58 -2.13 5.04
N MET A 97 -11.55 -1.34 4.76
CA MET A 97 -11.61 0.01 4.23
C MET A 97 -11.00 0.03 2.82
N GLY A 98 -11.72 -0.54 1.86
CA GLY A 98 -11.24 -0.59 0.48
C GLY A 98 -11.01 0.80 -0.10
N GLN A 99 -9.83 1.02 -0.70
CA GLN A 99 -9.49 2.25 -1.40
C GLN A 99 -9.58 2.04 -2.91
N ARG A 100 -9.98 3.09 -3.63
CA ARG A 100 -10.01 3.10 -5.08
C ARG A 100 -9.29 4.35 -5.59
N PRO A 101 -8.48 4.22 -6.65
CA PRO A 101 -7.91 5.38 -7.30
C PRO A 101 -9.02 6.23 -7.93
N ASP A 102 -8.71 7.51 -8.15
CA ASP A 102 -9.54 8.39 -8.96
C ASP A 102 -9.60 7.84 -10.40
N VAL A 103 -10.76 7.31 -10.80
CA VAL A 103 -10.97 6.62 -12.08
C VAL A 103 -10.77 7.58 -13.25
N GLU A 104 -11.14 8.85 -13.10
CA GLU A 104 -10.99 9.87 -14.14
C GLU A 104 -9.53 10.13 -14.48
N ARG A 105 -8.63 9.96 -13.49
CA ARG A 105 -7.18 10.07 -13.68
C ARG A 105 -6.55 8.73 -14.05
N ALA A 106 -7.01 7.64 -13.46
CA ALA A 106 -6.44 6.31 -13.62
C ALA A 106 -6.65 5.73 -15.02
N LEU A 107 -7.86 5.86 -15.59
CA LEU A 107 -8.15 5.24 -16.89
C LEU A 107 -7.34 5.87 -18.05
N PRO A 108 -7.26 7.21 -18.20
CA PRO A 108 -6.45 7.80 -19.27
C PRO A 108 -4.96 7.48 -19.12
N TRP A 109 -4.44 7.48 -17.88
CA TRP A 109 -3.06 7.06 -17.62
C TRP A 109 -2.83 5.60 -18.03
N LEU A 110 -3.72 4.69 -17.60
CA LEU A 110 -3.60 3.27 -17.91
C LEU A 110 -3.62 3.02 -19.42
N TRP A 111 -4.49 3.72 -20.15
CA TRP A 111 -4.58 3.61 -21.61
C TRP A 111 -3.26 3.99 -22.29
N ARG A 112 -2.69 5.14 -21.94
CA ARG A 112 -1.38 5.59 -22.45
C ARG A 112 -0.27 4.61 -22.08
N ARG A 113 -0.29 4.15 -20.82
CA ARG A 113 0.68 3.19 -20.32
C ARG A 113 0.61 1.87 -21.08
N MET A 114 -0.58 1.32 -21.32
CA MET A 114 -0.80 0.11 -22.12
C MET A 114 -0.21 0.24 -23.54
N TRP A 115 -0.21 1.46 -24.10
CA TRP A 115 0.39 1.74 -25.40
C TRP A 115 1.90 2.00 -25.41
N GLY A 116 2.57 1.82 -24.26
CA GLY A 116 4.02 1.94 -24.16
C GLY A 116 4.49 3.37 -23.91
N GLU A 117 3.59 4.30 -23.63
CA GLU A 117 3.98 5.64 -23.20
C GLU A 117 4.47 5.61 -21.75
N GLU A 118 5.67 6.15 -21.52
CA GLU A 118 6.24 6.33 -20.18
C GLU A 118 5.62 7.55 -19.50
N VAL A 119 4.49 7.33 -18.83
CA VAL A 119 3.78 8.34 -18.04
C VAL A 119 3.71 7.93 -16.57
N ALA A 120 3.92 8.88 -15.66
CA ALA A 120 3.87 8.65 -14.23
C ALA A 120 2.46 8.22 -13.77
N PRO A 121 2.34 7.23 -12.87
CA PRO A 121 1.05 6.80 -12.34
C PRO A 121 0.37 7.92 -11.54
N PRO A 122 -0.98 8.03 -11.60
CA PRO A 122 -1.70 8.95 -10.75
C PRO A 122 -1.58 8.50 -9.30
N ARG A 123 -1.24 9.44 -8.43
CA ARG A 123 -1.09 9.26 -6.97
C ARG A 123 -1.97 10.25 -6.23
#